data_AF-A0A3S4LIE5-F1
#
_entry.id   AF-A0A3S4LIE5-F1
#
_cell.length_a   1.000
_cell.length_b   1.000
_cell.length_c   1.000
_cell.angle_alpha   90.00
_cell.angle_beta   90.00
_cell.angle_gamma   90.00
#
_symmetry.space_group_name_H-M   'P 1'
#
loop_
_entity.id
_entity.type
_entity.pdbx_description
1 polymer ?
#
loop_
_entity_poly.entity_id
_entity_poly.type
_entity_poly.pdbx_seq_one_letter_code
_entity_poly.pdbx_strand_id
1 'polypeptide(L)'
;MTPPMRSENGYRTYTQQHLNELTLLRQARQVGFNLEESGELVNLFNDPQRHSADVKRRTLEKVAEIERHIEELQSMRDQLLALANACPGDDSADCPIIENLSGCCHHRAG
;
A
#
# COMPACT_ATOMS: atom_id res chain seq x y z
N MET A 1 -19.68 4.45 -2.53
CA MET A 1 -20.80 3.54 -2.27
C MET A 1 -22.07 4.37 -2.24
N THR A 2 -23.11 3.91 -2.92
CA THR A 2 -24.43 4.53 -2.93
C THR A 2 -25.03 4.50 -1.51
N PRO A 3 -25.56 5.61 -0.98
CA PRO A 3 -26.16 5.63 0.35
C PRO A 3 -27.37 4.68 0.42
N PRO A 4 -27.39 3.69 1.33
CA PRO A 4 -28.54 2.80 1.48
C PRO A 4 -29.74 3.56 2.02
N MET A 5 -30.95 3.16 1.58
CA MET A 5 -32.19 3.66 2.14
C MET A 5 -32.25 3.38 3.64
N ARG A 6 -33.00 4.20 4.37
CA ARG A 6 -33.30 3.95 5.78
C ARG A 6 -34.74 3.45 5.94
N SER A 7 -34.92 2.43 6.76
CA SER A 7 -36.24 2.00 7.22
C SER A 7 -36.84 3.02 8.20
N GLU A 8 -38.14 2.90 8.48
CA GLU A 8 -38.87 3.84 9.36
C GLU A 8 -38.27 3.94 10.77
N ASN A 9 -37.61 2.87 11.24
CA ASN A 9 -36.87 2.83 12.50
C ASN A 9 -35.41 3.35 12.41
N GLY A 10 -35.01 3.94 11.28
CA GLY A 10 -33.71 4.58 11.06
C GLY A 10 -32.55 3.65 10.66
N TYR A 11 -32.78 2.34 10.58
CA TYR A 11 -31.76 1.37 10.17
C TYR A 11 -31.47 1.43 8.67
N ARG A 12 -30.23 1.12 8.27
CA ARG A 12 -29.84 1.06 6.85
C ARG A 12 -30.34 -0.24 6.22
N THR A 13 -31.03 -0.14 5.10
CA THR A 13 -31.46 -1.28 4.29
C THR A 13 -30.51 -1.44 3.11
N TYR A 14 -29.73 -2.52 3.14
CA TYR A 14 -28.82 -2.85 2.05
C TYR A 14 -29.50 -3.73 1.01
N THR A 15 -29.14 -3.52 -0.25
CA THR A 15 -29.64 -4.28 -1.40
C THR A 15 -28.48 -5.06 -2.02
N GLN A 16 -28.75 -5.93 -2.99
CA GLN A 16 -27.69 -6.68 -3.68
C GLN A 16 -26.66 -5.74 -4.34
N GLN A 17 -27.09 -4.59 -4.88
CA GLN A 17 -26.18 -3.60 -5.44
C GLN A 17 -25.19 -3.08 -4.39
N HIS A 18 -25.68 -2.76 -3.19
CA HIS A 18 -24.83 -2.32 -2.09
C HIS A 18 -23.79 -3.39 -1.69
N LEU A 19 -24.18 -4.67 -1.69
CA LEU A 19 -23.25 -5.78 -1.43
C LEU A 19 -22.18 -5.91 -2.52
N ASN A 20 -22.55 -5.70 -3.78
CA ASN A 20 -21.61 -5.74 -4.90
C ASN A 20 -20.60 -4.60 -4.83
N GLU A 21 -21.05 -3.37 -4.54
CA GLU A 21 -20.18 -2.21 -4.33
C GLU A 21 -19.21 -2.41 -3.15
N LEU A 22 -19.71 -2.94 -2.03
CA LEU A 22 -18.88 -3.23 -0.85
C LEU A 22 -17.85 -4.33 -1.14
N THR A 23 -18.24 -5.36 -1.89
CA THR A 23 -17.33 -6.42 -2.34
C THR A 23 -16.23 -5.85 -3.21
N LEU A 24 -16.58 -5.03 -4.20
CA LEU A 24 -15.61 -4.37 -5.07
C LEU A 24 -14.64 -3.50 -4.26
N LEU A 25 -15.16 -2.69 -3.34
CA LEU A 25 -14.34 -1.82 -2.49
C LEU A 25 -13.39 -2.63 -1.61
N ARG A 26 -13.86 -3.73 -1.02
CA ARG A 26 -13.01 -4.63 -0.23
C ARG A 26 -11.89 -5.24 -1.09
N GLN A 27 -12.21 -5.73 -2.28
CA GLN A 27 -11.23 -6.34 -3.18
C GLN A 27 -10.21 -5.31 -3.68
N ALA A 28 -10.65 -4.12 -4.06
CA ALA A 28 -9.78 -3.02 -4.47
C ALA A 28 -8.77 -2.67 -3.36
N ARG A 29 -9.23 -2.56 -2.11
CA ARG A 29 -8.35 -2.32 -0.95
C ARG A 29 -7.34 -3.45 -0.72
N GLN A 30 -7.73 -4.70 -0.96
CA GLN A 30 -6.85 -5.86 -0.80
C GLN A 30 -5.71 -5.90 -1.82
N VAL A 31 -5.94 -5.38 -3.03
CA VAL A 31 -4.94 -5.34 -4.10
C VAL A 31 -4.14 -4.03 -4.16
N GLY A 32 -4.28 -3.16 -3.15
CA GLY A 32 -3.44 -1.97 -2.99
C GLY A 32 -4.05 -0.66 -3.50
N PHE A 33 -5.32 -0.63 -3.92
CA PHE A 33 -5.99 0.65 -4.16
C PHE A 33 -6.26 1.38 -2.84
N ASN A 34 -6.06 2.69 -2.84
CA ASN A 34 -6.43 3.56 -1.74
C ASN A 34 -7.95 3.80 -1.71
N LEU A 35 -8.46 4.54 -0.72
CA LEU A 35 -9.90 4.79 -0.57
C LEU A 35 -10.48 5.62 -1.72
N GLU A 36 -9.72 6.59 -2.22
CA GLU A 36 -10.11 7.46 -3.33
C GLU A 36 -10.24 6.65 -4.63
N GLU A 37 -9.20 5.91 -4.99
CA GLU A 37 -9.18 5.04 -6.18
C GLU A 37 -10.25 3.95 -6.12
N SER A 38 -10.45 3.36 -4.94
CA SER A 38 -11.52 2.37 -4.73
C SER A 38 -12.90 2.99 -4.94
N GLY A 39 -13.09 4.26 -4.53
CA GLY A 39 -14.31 5.02 -4.78
C GLY A 39 -14.54 5.27 -6.27
N GLU A 40 -13.49 5.62 -7.01
CA GLU A 40 -13.55 5.84 -8.45
C GLU A 40 -13.88 4.54 -9.21
N LEU A 41 -13.32 3.40 -8.79
CA LEU A 41 -13.69 2.09 -9.33
C LEU A 41 -15.16 1.75 -9.08
N VAL A 42 -15.70 2.10 -7.90
CA VAL A 42 -17.14 1.93 -7.59
C VAL A 42 -17.99 2.85 -8.47
N ASN A 43 -17.57 4.09 -8.72
CA ASN A 43 -18.27 4.99 -9.63
C ASN A 43 -18.30 4.44 -11.06
N LEU A 44 -17.15 3.95 -11.56
CA LEU A 44 -17.06 3.29 -12.86
C LEU A 44 -17.92 2.02 -12.90
N PHE A 45 -17.98 1.25 -11.83
CA PHE A 45 -18.82 0.05 -11.75
C PHE A 45 -20.32 0.38 -11.88
N ASN A 46 -20.75 1.48 -11.28
CA ASN A 46 -22.13 1.96 -11.34
C ASN A 46 -22.49 2.68 -12.66
N ASP A 47 -21.51 3.03 -13.48
CA ASP A 47 -21.73 3.67 -14.78
C ASP A 47 -22.00 2.62 -15.88
N PRO A 48 -23.21 2.59 -16.47
CA PRO A 48 -23.54 1.68 -17.57
C PRO A 48 -22.86 2.06 -18.90
N GLN A 49 -22.36 3.29 -19.05
CA GLN A 49 -21.62 3.75 -20.23
C GLN A 49 -20.10 3.64 -20.06
N ARG A 50 -19.62 3.01 -18.98
CA ARG A 50 -18.19 2.91 -18.69
C ARG A 50 -17.40 2.33 -19.86
N HIS A 51 -16.21 2.88 -20.09
CA HIS A 51 -15.23 2.28 -20.98
C HIS A 51 -14.30 1.37 -20.20
N SER A 52 -14.18 0.12 -20.63
CA SER A 52 -13.23 -0.84 -20.05
C SER A 52 -11.77 -0.36 -20.13
N ALA A 53 -11.48 0.54 -21.08
CA ALA A 53 -10.19 1.19 -21.22
C ALA A 53 -9.78 2.00 -19.98
N ASP A 54 -10.71 2.72 -19.34
CA ASP A 54 -10.40 3.55 -18.17
C ASP A 54 -10.09 2.69 -16.94
N VAL A 55 -10.83 1.58 -16.76
CA VAL A 55 -10.54 0.60 -15.71
C VAL A 55 -9.16 -0.01 -15.92
N LYS A 56 -8.85 -0.44 -17.16
CA LYS A 56 -7.54 -1.02 -17.49
C LYS A 56 -6.40 -0.03 -17.23
N ARG A 57 -6.57 1.24 -17.63
CA ARG A 57 -5.56 2.30 -17.41
C ARG A 57 -5.25 2.44 -15.91
N ARG A 58 -6.28 2.58 -15.08
CA ARG A 58 -6.13 2.70 -13.61
C ARG A 58 -5.47 1.48 -12.98
N THR A 59 -5.81 0.29 -13.45
CA THR A 59 -5.14 -0.95 -12.99
C THR A 59 -3.65 -0.94 -13.35
N LEU A 60 -3.28 -0.53 -14.56
CA LEU A 60 -1.88 -0.45 -14.97
C LEU A 60 -1.11 0.64 -14.22
N GLU A 61 -1.74 1.78 -13.93
CA GLU A 61 -1.15 2.82 -13.08
C GLU A 61 -0.84 2.29 -11.68
N LYS A 62 -1.76 1.52 -11.08
CA LYS A 62 -1.53 0.86 -9.79
C LYS A 62 -0.40 -0.17 -9.84
N VAL A 63 -0.32 -0.95 -10.91
CA VAL A 63 0.80 -1.89 -11.12
C VAL A 63 2.13 -1.12 -11.14
N ALA A 64 2.22 -0.05 -11.91
CA ALA A 64 3.44 0.76 -11.99
C ALA A 64 3.82 1.40 -10.64
N GLU A 65 2.84 1.81 -9.83
CA GLU A 65 3.09 2.31 -8.47
C GLU A 65 3.66 1.21 -7.56
N ILE A 66 3.08 0.01 -7.59
CA ILE A 66 3.55 -1.13 -6.82
C ILE A 66 4.97 -1.51 -7.24
N GLU A 67 5.27 -1.54 -8.55
CA GLU A 67 6.60 -1.83 -9.07
C GLU A 67 7.65 -0.84 -8.54
N ARG A 68 7.36 0.46 -8.57
CA ARG A 68 8.25 1.48 -7.97
C ARG A 68 8.46 1.26 -6.48
N HIS A 69 7.40 0.95 -5.74
CA HIS A 69 7.52 0.71 -4.31
C HIS A 69 8.34 -0.55 -4.00
N ILE A 70 8.23 -1.58 -4.85
CA ILE A 70 9.08 -2.77 -4.75
C ILE A 70 10.55 -2.40 -4.97
N GLU A 71 10.87 -1.60 -5.99
CA GLU A 71 12.25 -1.16 -6.24
C GLU A 71 12.84 -0.38 -5.05
N GLU A 72 12.06 0.53 -4.46
CA GLU A 72 12.45 1.26 -3.25
C GLU A 72 12.72 0.33 -2.07
N LEU A 73 11.80 -0.61 -1.80
CA LEU A 73 11.94 -1.58 -0.71
C LEU A 73 13.12 -2.54 -0.94
N GLN A 74 13.38 -2.93 -2.18
CA GLN A 74 14.55 -3.73 -2.53
C GLN A 74 15.85 -2.96 -2.27
N SER A 75 15.91 -1.68 -2.65
CA SER A 75 17.07 -0.83 -2.36
C SER A 75 17.32 -0.70 -0.85
N MET A 76 16.27 -0.45 -0.06
CA MET A 76 16.39 -0.37 1.40
C MET A 76 16.85 -1.71 2.01
N ARG A 77 16.29 -2.83 1.55
CA ARG A 77 16.71 -4.18 1.97
C ARG A 77 18.19 -4.40 1.68
N ASP A 78 18.64 -4.07 0.49
CA ASP A 78 20.03 -4.32 0.07
C ASP A 78 21.01 -3.47 0.88
N GLN A 79 20.64 -2.22 1.20
CA GLN A 79 21.40 -1.37 2.13
C GLN A 79 21.48 -1.99 3.53
N LEU A 80 20.35 -2.45 4.09
CA LEU A 80 20.32 -3.10 5.41
C LEU A 80 21.16 -4.39 5.43
N LEU A 81 21.14 -5.19 4.36
CA LEU A 81 21.96 -6.39 4.24
C LEU A 81 23.45 -6.04 4.16
N ALA A 82 23.84 -4.99 3.43
CA ALA A 82 25.22 -4.54 3.38
C ALA A 82 25.72 -4.11 4.77
N LEU A 83 24.90 -3.37 5.53
CA LEU A 83 25.20 -2.97 6.91
C LEU A 83 25.32 -4.19 7.82
N ALA A 84 24.39 -5.13 7.74
CA ALA A 84 24.41 -6.35 8.54
C ALA A 84 25.66 -7.21 8.25
N ASN A 85 26.05 -7.36 6.99
CA ASN A 85 27.23 -8.13 6.59
C ASN A 85 28.55 -7.46 7.03
N ALA A 86 28.57 -6.13 7.15
CA ALA A 86 29.72 -5.42 7.68
C ALA A 86 29.87 -5.55 9.20
N CYS A 87 28.80 -5.93 9.90
CA CYS A 87 28.81 -6.11 11.34
C CYS A 87 29.30 -7.50 11.73
N PRO A 88 30.30 -7.63 12.63
CA PRO A 88 30.78 -8.93 13.09
C PRO A 88 29.72 -9.69 13.91
N GLY A 89 28.77 -8.98 14.53
CA GLY A 89 27.67 -9.59 15.28
C GLY A 89 28.12 -10.34 16.54
N ASP A 90 29.24 -9.94 17.14
CA ASP A 90 29.81 -10.50 18.36
C ASP A 90 29.47 -9.64 19.59
N ASP A 91 30.00 -10.00 20.76
CA ASP A 91 29.78 -9.27 22.01
C ASP A 91 30.59 -7.94 22.09
N SER A 92 31.21 -7.49 20.99
CA SER A 92 31.97 -6.24 20.96
C SER A 92 31.04 -5.02 20.86
N ALA A 93 31.54 -3.87 21.33
CA ALA A 93 30.82 -2.59 21.21
C ALA A 93 30.99 -1.95 19.82
N ASP A 94 31.90 -2.46 19.00
CA ASP A 94 32.22 -1.92 17.69
C ASP A 94 31.17 -2.40 16.67
N CYS A 95 30.24 -1.52 16.34
CA CYS A 95 29.12 -1.82 15.45
C CYS A 95 29.12 -0.91 14.21
N PRO A 96 29.65 -1.42 13.07
CA PRO A 96 29.69 -0.68 11.80
C PRO A 96 28.32 -0.21 11.32
N ILE A 97 27.23 -0.86 11.73
CA ILE A 97 25.85 -0.44 11.41
C ILE A 97 25.55 0.93 12.02
N ILE A 98 25.84 1.11 13.31
CA ILE A 98 25.58 2.36 14.03
C ILE A 98 26.51 3.46 13.52
N GLU A 99 27.78 3.13 13.25
CA GLU A 99 28.73 4.08 12.67
C GLU A 99 28.28 4.58 11.29
N ASN A 100 27.80 3.68 10.42
CA ASN A 100 27.36 4.04 9.08
C ASN A 100 26.04 4.85 9.10
N LEU A 101 25.08 4.47 9.96
CA LEU A 101 23.79 5.16 10.07
C LEU A 101 23.88 6.52 10.78
N SER A 102 24.81 6.68 11.73
CA SER A 102 24.99 7.94 12.45
C SER A 102 25.79 8.99 11.66
N GLY A 103 26.44 8.59 10.55
CA GLY A 103 27.27 9.47 9.73
C GLY A 103 28.47 10.07 10.48
N CYS A 104 28.76 9.57 11.68
CA CYS A 104 29.73 10.14 12.60
C CYS A 104 30.85 9.14 12.89
N CYS A 105 32.07 9.55 12.57
CA CYS A 105 33.27 8.94 13.10
C CYS A 105 33.46 9.46 14.52
N HIS A 106 33.48 8.58 15.54
CA HIS A 106 34.43 8.58 16.65
C HIS A 106 33.97 7.61 17.75
N HIS A 107 34.44 6.36 17.69
CA HIS A 107 34.68 5.62 18.92
C HIS A 107 36.12 5.88 19.37
N ARG A 108 36.25 6.62 20.48
CA ARG A 108 37.48 6.68 21.25
C ARG A 108 37.65 5.32 21.89
N ALA A 109 38.60 4.54 21.37
CA ALA A 109 39.17 3.42 22.10
C ALA A 109 39.66 3.88 23.47
N GLY A 110 39.21 3.22 24.53
CA GLY A 110 39.65 3.38 25.91
C GLY A 110 39.83 2.02 26.54
#